data_AF-A0A4V1TH58-F1
#
_entry.id   AF-A0A4V1TH58-F1
#
_cell.length_a   1.000
_cell.length_b   1.000
_cell.length_c   1.000
_cell.angle_alpha   90.00
_cell.angle_beta   90.00
_cell.angle_gamma   90.00
#
_symmetry.space_group_name_H-M   'P 1'
#
loop_
_entity.id
_entity.type
_entity.pdbx_description
1 polymer ?
#
loop_
_entity_poly.entity_id
_entity_poly.type
_entity_poly.pdbx_seq_one_letter_code
_entity_poly.pdbx_strand_id
1 'polypeptide(L)'
;MWSINRYPGFWLLPALLPVVLLTVYPIGHALWTSLHEVMILFPGEPFVGLKNYQRVIAGDYFGVALRNSLVFTLIAAPCVVLFGTLIALFLQRRFAGSQVVRSVVLLPWVLPGAISAVLWVWVFHPSFGFLNGLMLDLGLIQSPIGWLTNPRTALGAVIVAHVWTQIPFAVVLMMAALSTINGETLEAAAIDCRSSWKRFRYVVFPEIKAKRHDRAVTLSGGQQQ
;
A
#
# COMPACT_ATOMS: atom_id res chain seq x y z
N MET A 1 -43.93 -9.36 -6.87
CA MET A 1 -43.11 -8.13 -6.82
C MET A 1 -43.06 -7.66 -5.38
N TRP A 2 -41.97 -7.90 -4.66
CA TRP A 2 -41.79 -7.43 -3.28
C TRP A 2 -41.50 -5.92 -3.28
N SER A 3 -42.44 -5.11 -2.78
CA SER A 3 -42.23 -3.68 -2.62
C SER A 3 -41.26 -3.40 -1.45
N ILE A 4 -39.96 -3.32 -1.76
CA ILE A 4 -38.87 -2.99 -0.83
C ILE A 4 -38.94 -1.55 -0.27
N ASN A 5 -39.93 -0.76 -0.64
CA ASN A 5 -39.85 0.69 -0.56
C ASN A 5 -40.46 1.34 0.70
N ARG A 6 -40.40 0.70 1.87
CA ARG A 6 -40.98 1.31 3.10
C ARG A 6 -40.04 1.56 4.27
N TYR A 7 -38.93 0.83 4.42
CA TYR A 7 -37.95 1.07 5.50
C TYR A 7 -36.50 0.70 5.11
N PRO A 8 -35.88 1.36 4.13
CA PRO A 8 -34.50 1.04 3.71
C PRO A 8 -33.50 1.13 4.87
N GLY A 9 -33.71 2.03 5.84
CA GLY A 9 -32.85 2.19 7.01
C GLY A 9 -32.82 0.99 7.96
N PHE A 10 -33.93 0.26 8.13
CA PHE A 10 -34.00 -0.87 9.06
C PHE A 10 -33.17 -2.08 8.57
N TRP A 11 -33.12 -2.29 7.25
CA TRP A 11 -32.28 -3.34 6.65
C TRP A 11 -30.78 -3.06 6.76
N LEU A 12 -30.41 -1.79 6.89
CA LEU A 12 -29.01 -1.38 7.07
C LEU A 12 -28.57 -1.46 8.54
N LEU A 13 -29.48 -1.48 9.51
CA LEU A 13 -29.16 -1.54 10.94
C LEU A 13 -28.18 -2.67 11.32
N PRO A 14 -28.34 -3.94 10.92
CA PRO A 14 -27.39 -5.00 11.30
C PRO A 14 -25.97 -4.77 10.73
N ALA A 15 -25.83 -4.01 9.65
CA ALA A 15 -24.53 -3.60 9.12
C ALA A 15 -23.99 -2.32 9.78
N LEU A 16 -24.87 -1.36 10.08
CA LEU A 16 -24.48 -0.06 10.68
C LEU A 16 -24.14 -0.18 12.16
N LEU A 17 -24.83 -1.04 12.90
CA LEU A 17 -24.64 -1.21 14.34
C LEU A 17 -23.19 -1.59 14.71
N PRO A 18 -22.56 -2.61 14.09
CA PRO A 18 -21.14 -2.90 14.37
C PRO A 18 -20.21 -1.78 13.89
N VAL A 19 -20.51 -1.09 12.79
CA VAL A 19 -19.71 0.07 12.34
C VAL A 19 -19.74 1.18 13.40
N VAL A 20 -20.91 1.50 13.94
CA VAL A 20 -21.03 2.53 14.98
C VAL A 20 -20.32 2.11 16.25
N LEU A 21 -20.56 0.89 16.74
CA LEU A 21 -20.02 0.42 18.02
C LEU A 21 -18.51 0.14 17.99
N LEU A 22 -18.00 -0.41 16.88
CA LEU A 22 -16.62 -0.87 16.79
C LEU A 22 -15.71 0.11 16.05
N THR A 23 -16.25 1.08 15.32
CA THR A 23 -15.46 2.08 14.59
C THR A 23 -15.74 3.50 15.05
N VAL A 24 -17.00 3.94 14.99
CA VAL A 24 -17.35 5.35 15.30
C VAL A 24 -17.14 5.66 16.78
N TYR A 25 -17.60 4.78 17.67
CA TYR A 25 -17.48 4.96 19.12
C TYR A 25 -16.01 5.06 19.58
N PRO A 26 -15.10 4.12 19.23
CA PRO A 26 -13.69 4.24 19.62
C PRO A 26 -13.00 5.49 19.06
N ILE A 27 -13.35 5.93 17.85
CA ILE A 27 -12.81 7.18 17.27
C ILE A 27 -13.29 8.38 18.09
N GLY A 28 -14.58 8.46 18.41
CA GLY A 28 -15.13 9.53 19.24
C GLY A 28 -14.48 9.55 20.62
N HIS A 29 -14.33 8.38 21.24
CA HIS A 29 -13.62 8.24 22.52
C HIS A 29 -12.16 8.67 22.43
N ALA A 30 -11.43 8.31 21.37
CA ALA A 30 -10.05 8.73 21.15
C ALA A 30 -9.91 10.25 20.96
N LEU A 31 -10.88 10.90 20.31
CA LEU A 31 -10.93 12.36 20.20
C LEU A 31 -11.27 13.03 21.52
N TRP A 32 -12.11 12.41 22.33
CA TRP A 32 -12.40 12.90 23.67
C TRP A 32 -11.16 12.80 24.57
N THR A 33 -10.51 11.64 24.61
CA THR A 33 -9.32 11.43 25.43
C THR A 33 -8.11 12.21 24.94
N SER A 34 -8.01 12.56 23.65
CA SER A 34 -6.93 13.42 23.15
C SER A 34 -6.95 14.84 23.74
N LEU A 35 -8.11 15.29 24.23
CA LEU A 35 -8.28 16.58 24.92
C LEU A 35 -8.08 16.48 26.44
N HIS A 36 -7.88 15.28 26.97
CA HIS A 36 -7.65 15.02 28.38
C HIS A 36 -6.24 14.50 28.60
N GLU A 37 -5.69 14.72 29.79
CA GLU A 37 -4.41 14.13 30.18
C GLU A 37 -4.68 12.80 30.87
N VAL A 38 -4.78 11.74 30.07
CA VAL A 38 -5.05 10.38 30.56
C VAL A 38 -3.72 9.69 30.88
N MET A 39 -3.48 9.40 32.16
CA MET A 39 -2.33 8.61 32.60
C MET A 39 -2.81 7.25 33.13
N ILE A 40 -2.25 6.16 32.62
CA ILE A 40 -2.63 4.80 33.04
C ILE A 40 -2.29 4.55 34.53
N LEU A 41 -1.22 5.18 35.01
CA LEU A 41 -0.65 4.95 36.35
C LEU A 41 -1.21 5.88 37.42
N PHE A 42 -1.86 6.99 37.05
CA PHE A 42 -2.35 7.99 37.99
C PHE A 42 -3.85 8.22 37.80
N PRO A 43 -4.64 8.19 38.88
CA PRO A 43 -6.07 8.45 38.78
C PRO A 43 -6.32 9.92 38.42
N GLY A 44 -7.11 10.13 37.37
CA GLY A 44 -7.54 11.46 36.92
C GLY A 44 -7.46 11.63 35.41
N GLU A 45 -8.44 12.31 34.84
CA GLU A 45 -8.48 12.70 33.43
C GLU A 45 -8.79 14.20 33.35
N PRO A 46 -7.86 15.10 33.73
CA PRO A 46 -8.13 16.52 33.64
C PRO A 46 -8.26 16.94 32.16
N PHE A 47 -9.25 17.76 31.86
CA PHE A 47 -9.41 18.38 30.54
C PHE A 47 -8.29 19.40 30.31
N VAL A 48 -7.42 19.11 29.35
CA VAL A 48 -6.25 19.95 29.00
C VAL A 48 -6.39 20.65 27.65
N GLY A 49 -7.51 20.44 26.95
CA GLY A 49 -7.78 21.03 25.64
C GLY A 49 -6.72 20.63 24.62
N LEU A 50 -6.11 21.61 23.95
CA LEU A 50 -5.11 21.35 22.89
C LEU A 50 -3.67 21.20 23.38
N LYS A 51 -3.42 21.18 24.70
CA LYS A 51 -2.06 21.09 25.26
C LYS A 51 -1.32 19.84 24.81
N ASN A 52 -2.00 18.70 24.67
CA ASN A 52 -1.40 17.46 24.16
C ASN A 52 -0.81 17.64 22.75
N TYR A 53 -1.54 18.32 21.86
CA TYR A 53 -1.07 18.60 20.50
C TYR A 53 0.12 19.56 20.48
N GLN A 54 0.09 20.63 21.30
CA GLN A 54 1.21 21.56 21.43
C GLN A 54 2.47 20.84 21.94
N ARG A 55 2.32 19.98 22.95
CA ARG A 55 3.42 19.18 23.53
C ARG A 55 4.04 18.24 22.50
N VAL A 56 3.23 17.62 21.65
CA VAL A 56 3.72 16.76 20.56
C VAL A 56 4.46 17.59 19.50
N ILE A 57 3.85 18.66 19.00
CA ILE A 57 4.44 19.48 17.91
C ILE A 57 5.73 20.18 18.36
N ALA A 58 5.79 20.65 19.60
CA ALA A 58 6.98 21.27 20.17
C ALA A 58 8.05 20.25 20.62
N GLY A 59 7.75 18.96 20.60
CA GLY A 59 8.67 17.91 21.03
C GLY A 59 9.74 17.59 19.98
N ASP A 60 10.94 17.23 20.45
CA ASP A 60 12.12 16.97 19.61
C ASP A 60 11.93 15.83 18.60
N TYR A 61 11.04 14.88 18.90
CA TYR A 61 10.81 13.70 18.06
C TYR A 61 9.82 13.94 16.91
N PHE A 62 8.95 14.96 17.01
CA PHE A 62 7.88 15.14 16.02
C PHE A 62 8.41 15.42 14.63
N GLY A 63 9.38 16.33 14.50
CA GLY A 63 10.00 16.66 13.21
C GLY A 63 10.70 15.45 12.58
N VAL A 64 11.39 14.63 13.39
CA VAL A 64 12.06 13.41 12.92
C VAL A 64 11.05 12.37 12.47
N ALA A 65 10.00 12.12 13.26
CA ALA A 65 8.94 11.17 12.93
C ALA A 65 8.16 11.59 11.67
N LEU A 66 7.83 12.88 11.55
CA LEU A 66 7.16 13.44 10.38
C LEU A 66 8.02 13.29 9.13
N ARG A 67 9.30 13.68 9.20
CA ARG A 67 10.24 13.53 8.07
C ARG A 67 10.37 12.07 7.67
N ASN A 68 10.56 11.16 8.61
CA ASN A 68 10.71 9.74 8.33
C ASN A 68 9.43 9.16 7.70
N SER A 69 8.25 9.55 8.18
CA SER A 69 6.96 9.11 7.63
C SER A 69 6.72 9.63 6.21
N LEU A 70 7.07 10.89 5.94
CA LEU A 70 6.99 11.48 4.62
C LEU A 70 7.97 10.82 3.65
N VAL A 71 9.24 10.67 4.03
CA VAL A 71 10.26 10.00 3.21
C VAL A 71 9.87 8.54 2.95
N PHE A 72 9.41 7.84 3.98
CA PHE A 72 8.90 6.47 3.85
C PHE A 72 7.78 6.41 2.82
N THR A 73 6.74 7.22 2.96
CA THR A 73 5.55 7.18 2.09
C THR A 73 5.88 7.60 0.67
N LEU A 74 6.63 8.69 0.49
CA LEU A 74 6.99 9.25 -0.82
C LEU A 74 7.94 8.34 -1.62
N ILE A 75 8.69 7.45 -0.97
CA ILE A 75 9.55 6.48 -1.65
C ILE A 75 8.83 5.14 -1.81
N ALA A 76 8.25 4.61 -0.72
CA ALA A 76 7.66 3.28 -0.72
C ALA A 76 6.46 3.18 -1.66
N ALA A 77 5.52 4.14 -1.63
CA ALA A 77 4.33 4.05 -2.46
C ALA A 77 4.63 4.06 -3.98
N PRO A 78 5.48 4.97 -4.51
CA PRO A 78 5.89 4.90 -5.91
C PRO A 78 6.65 3.63 -6.25
N CYS A 79 7.54 3.14 -5.37
CA CYS A 79 8.25 1.88 -5.60
C CYS A 79 7.27 0.69 -5.70
N VAL A 80 6.30 0.59 -4.79
CA VAL A 80 5.27 -0.46 -4.83
C VAL A 80 4.48 -0.43 -6.14
N VAL A 81 4.02 0.76 -6.55
CA VAL A 81 3.28 0.92 -7.81
C VAL A 81 4.16 0.59 -9.01
N LEU A 82 5.41 1.06 -9.03
CA LEU A 82 6.35 0.83 -10.13
C LEU A 82 6.64 -0.66 -10.29
N PHE A 83 7.13 -1.33 -9.24
CA PHE A 83 7.47 -2.75 -9.29
C PHE A 83 6.23 -3.62 -9.50
N GLY A 84 5.11 -3.30 -8.85
CA GLY A 84 3.83 -3.99 -9.06
C GLY A 84 3.37 -3.89 -10.52
N THR A 85 3.53 -2.73 -11.15
CA THR A 85 3.19 -2.55 -12.57
C THR A 85 4.11 -3.33 -13.50
N LEU A 86 5.42 -3.27 -13.26
CA LEU A 86 6.41 -4.01 -14.07
C LEU A 86 6.15 -5.52 -14.01
N ILE A 87 5.90 -6.05 -12.81
CA ILE A 87 5.61 -7.47 -12.62
C ILE A 87 4.26 -7.84 -13.22
N ALA A 88 3.22 -7.00 -13.06
CA ALA A 88 1.91 -7.25 -13.67
C ALA A 88 1.97 -7.33 -15.21
N LEU A 89 2.69 -6.40 -15.85
CA LEU A 89 2.90 -6.42 -17.31
C LEU A 89 3.68 -7.66 -17.77
N PHE A 90 4.65 -8.10 -16.97
CA PHE A 90 5.39 -9.33 -17.23
C PHE A 90 4.47 -10.56 -17.14
N LEU A 91 3.65 -10.63 -16.09
CA LEU A 91 2.71 -11.73 -15.83
C LEU A 91 1.49 -11.74 -16.74
N GLN A 92 1.21 -10.66 -17.47
CA GLN A 92 0.15 -10.60 -18.47
C GLN A 92 0.46 -11.48 -19.69
N ARG A 93 1.74 -11.72 -19.98
CA ARG A 93 2.16 -12.57 -21.11
C ARG A 93 1.82 -14.04 -20.84
N ARG A 94 1.36 -14.75 -21.87
CA ARG A 94 1.18 -16.20 -21.82
C ARG A 94 2.53 -16.88 -22.08
N PHE A 95 3.09 -17.54 -21.07
CA PHE A 95 4.30 -18.35 -21.19
C PHE A 95 4.19 -19.62 -20.32
N ALA A 96 4.97 -20.65 -20.68
CA ALA A 96 5.01 -21.91 -19.93
C ALA A 96 5.48 -21.67 -18.49
N GLY A 97 4.71 -22.11 -17.50
CA GLY A 97 5.01 -21.89 -16.08
C GLY A 97 4.50 -20.55 -15.49
N SER A 98 3.80 -19.72 -16.27
CA SER A 98 3.23 -18.44 -15.80
C SER A 98 2.37 -18.55 -14.54
N GLN A 99 1.65 -19.66 -14.35
CA GLN A 99 0.85 -19.89 -13.13
C GLN A 99 1.72 -20.11 -11.89
N VAL A 100 2.85 -20.80 -12.02
CA VAL A 100 3.79 -21.00 -10.91
C VAL A 100 4.41 -19.66 -10.50
N VAL A 101 4.84 -18.85 -11.49
CA VAL A 101 5.40 -17.52 -11.21
C VAL A 101 4.38 -16.61 -10.52
N ARG A 102 3.11 -16.63 -10.96
CA ARG A 102 2.02 -15.91 -10.29
C ARG A 102 1.87 -16.33 -8.83
N SER A 103 1.84 -17.63 -8.55
CA SER A 103 1.75 -18.14 -7.18
C SER A 103 2.93 -17.68 -6.32
N VAL A 104 4.16 -17.77 -6.83
CA VAL A 104 5.37 -17.35 -6.09
C VAL A 104 5.37 -15.86 -5.81
N VAL A 105 4.98 -15.03 -6.78
CA VAL A 105 4.88 -13.58 -6.60
C VAL A 105 3.83 -13.21 -5.56
N LEU A 106 2.79 -14.01 -5.37
CA LEU A 106 1.73 -13.77 -4.38
C LEU A 106 2.09 -14.20 -2.96
N LEU A 107 3.09 -15.07 -2.78
CA LEU A 107 3.48 -15.59 -1.46
C LEU A 107 3.71 -14.52 -0.38
N PRO A 108 4.43 -13.41 -0.65
CA PRO A 108 4.74 -12.42 0.38
C PRO A 108 3.51 -11.79 1.03
N TRP A 109 2.39 -11.66 0.29
CA TRP A 109 1.16 -11.04 0.78
C TRP A 109 0.28 -11.99 1.60
N VAL A 110 0.48 -13.30 1.42
CA VAL A 110 -0.21 -14.32 2.23
C VAL A 110 0.42 -14.45 3.62
N LEU A 111 1.70 -14.09 3.75
CA LEU A 111 2.39 -14.12 5.03
C LEU A 111 1.83 -13.03 5.98
N PRO A 112 1.51 -13.38 7.25
CA PRO A 112 1.23 -12.39 8.28
C PRO A 112 2.35 -11.37 8.40
N GLY A 113 2.01 -10.09 8.56
CA GLY A 113 3.00 -9.01 8.61
C GLY A 113 4.09 -9.19 9.67
N ALA A 114 3.77 -9.82 10.81
CA ALA A 114 4.75 -10.15 11.84
C ALA A 114 5.80 -11.17 11.35
N ILE A 115 5.40 -12.17 10.58
CA ILE A 115 6.31 -13.18 10.01
C ILE A 115 7.22 -12.52 8.98
N SER A 116 6.66 -11.69 8.10
CA SER A 116 7.44 -10.91 7.12
C SER A 116 8.46 -10.00 7.82
N ALA A 117 8.09 -9.36 8.93
CA ALA A 117 9.01 -8.54 9.71
C ALA A 117 10.19 -9.36 10.28
N VAL A 118 9.91 -10.53 10.87
CA VAL A 118 10.96 -11.42 11.39
C VAL A 118 11.89 -11.89 10.28
N LEU A 119 11.36 -12.29 9.12
CA LEU A 119 12.18 -12.67 7.97
C LEU A 119 13.15 -11.56 7.57
N TRP A 120 12.68 -10.31 7.50
CA TRP A 120 13.53 -9.18 7.16
C TRP A 120 14.55 -8.83 8.26
N VAL A 121 14.22 -9.02 9.54
CA VAL A 121 15.22 -8.90 10.63
C VAL A 121 16.38 -9.88 10.43
N TRP A 122 16.08 -11.12 10.02
CA TRP A 122 17.11 -12.11 9.71
C TRP A 122 17.93 -11.72 8.47
N VAL A 123 17.28 -11.29 7.39
CA VAL A 123 17.97 -10.84 6.16
C VAL A 123 18.92 -9.67 6.45
N PHE A 124 18.49 -8.75 7.30
CA PHE A 124 19.23 -7.54 7.69
C PHE A 124 20.17 -7.75 8.89
N HIS A 125 20.32 -8.98 9.40
CA HIS A 125 21.13 -9.22 10.57
C HIS A 125 22.62 -8.87 10.31
N PRO A 126 23.27 -8.10 11.19
CA PRO A 126 24.64 -7.63 10.93
C PRO A 126 25.64 -8.78 10.81
N SER A 127 25.53 -9.82 11.63
CA SER A 127 26.55 -10.87 11.73
C SER A 127 26.36 -12.07 10.80
N PHE A 128 25.12 -12.40 10.44
CA PHE A 128 24.78 -13.62 9.70
C PHE A 128 23.63 -13.40 8.71
N GLY A 129 23.27 -12.14 8.45
CA GLY A 129 22.20 -11.81 7.52
C GLY A 129 22.63 -12.07 6.09
N PHE A 130 21.71 -12.66 5.33
CA PHE A 130 21.92 -13.01 3.93
C PHE A 130 22.41 -11.81 3.09
N LEU A 131 21.86 -10.61 3.34
CA LEU A 131 22.21 -9.42 2.57
C LEU A 131 23.68 -9.01 2.78
N ASN A 132 24.17 -9.02 4.02
CA ASN A 132 25.57 -8.68 4.30
C ASN A 132 26.52 -9.72 3.71
N GLY A 133 26.20 -11.01 3.84
CA GLY A 133 27.00 -12.09 3.22
C GLY A 133 27.11 -11.90 1.71
N LEU A 134 25.98 -11.72 1.03
CA LEU A 134 25.95 -11.50 -0.42
C LEU A 134 26.74 -10.26 -0.84
N MET A 135 26.64 -9.15 -0.10
CA MET A 135 27.36 -7.92 -0.43
C MET A 135 28.86 -8.00 -0.17
N LEU A 136 29.30 -8.77 0.83
CA LEU A 136 30.71 -9.05 1.10
C LEU A 136 31.30 -9.94 -0.01
N ASP A 137 30.61 -11.01 -0.38
CA ASP A 137 31.05 -11.95 -1.43
C ASP A 137 31.17 -11.27 -2.80
N LEU A 138 30.28 -10.32 -3.10
CA LEU A 138 30.33 -9.49 -4.31
C LEU A 138 31.37 -8.36 -4.23
N GLY A 139 32.05 -8.17 -3.10
CA GLY A 139 33.02 -7.09 -2.90
C GLY A 139 32.40 -5.68 -2.86
N LEU A 140 31.08 -5.57 -2.65
CA LEU A 140 30.37 -4.29 -2.59
C LEU A 140 30.58 -3.55 -1.25
N ILE A 141 30.89 -4.31 -0.19
CA ILE A 141 31.18 -3.77 1.15
C ILE A 141 32.43 -4.45 1.71
N GLN A 142 33.15 -3.75 2.57
CA GLN A 142 34.36 -4.27 3.24
C GLN A 142 34.06 -4.81 4.65
N SER A 143 32.96 -4.38 5.25
CA SER A 143 32.53 -4.79 6.58
C SER A 143 31.00 -4.87 6.66
N PRO A 144 30.44 -5.72 7.54
CA PRO A 144 28.99 -5.87 7.65
C PRO A 144 28.30 -4.57 8.08
N ILE A 145 27.17 -4.25 7.45
CA ILE A 145 26.39 -3.05 7.74
C ILE A 145 25.30 -3.38 8.77
N GLY A 146 25.19 -2.54 9.80
CA GLY A 146 24.09 -2.56 10.77
C GLY A 146 22.81 -1.95 10.20
N TRP A 147 22.14 -2.64 9.27
CA TRP A 147 21.02 -2.09 8.51
C TRP A 147 19.92 -1.48 9.37
N LEU A 148 19.50 -2.18 10.44
CA LEU A 148 18.44 -1.74 11.35
C LEU A 148 18.96 -0.98 12.58
N THR A 149 20.25 -1.11 12.92
CA THR A 149 20.86 -0.48 14.10
C THR A 149 21.49 0.87 13.80
N ASN A 150 21.76 1.18 12.52
CA ASN A 150 22.29 2.47 12.10
C ASN A 150 21.14 3.38 11.60
N PRO A 151 20.95 4.57 12.20
CA PRO A 151 19.91 5.52 11.79
C PRO A 151 19.95 5.93 10.32
N ARG A 152 21.12 5.87 9.67
CA ARG A 152 21.29 6.24 8.26
C ARG A 152 20.74 5.18 7.30
N THR A 153 20.70 3.91 7.70
CA THR A 153 20.29 2.78 6.84
C THR A 153 18.93 2.21 7.24
N ALA A 154 18.50 2.41 8.48
CA ALA A 154 17.29 1.80 9.03
C ALA A 154 16.03 2.12 8.23
N LEU A 155 15.84 3.39 7.84
CA LEU A 155 14.66 3.79 7.06
C LEU A 155 14.63 3.09 5.69
N GLY A 156 15.77 2.99 5.01
CA GLY A 156 15.88 2.30 3.73
C GLY A 156 15.58 0.80 3.85
N ALA A 157 16.09 0.15 4.89
CA ALA A 157 15.83 -1.26 5.17
C ALA A 157 14.33 -1.53 5.39
N VAL A 158 13.65 -0.68 6.17
CA VAL A 158 12.19 -0.77 6.39
C VAL A 158 11.41 -0.52 5.10
N ILE A 159 11.83 0.45 4.27
CA ILE A 159 11.21 0.71 2.96
C ILE A 159 11.32 -0.53 2.06
N VAL A 160 12.51 -1.14 1.96
CA VAL A 160 12.71 -2.35 1.13
C VAL A 160 11.81 -3.49 1.59
N ALA A 161 11.76 -3.77 2.89
CA ALA A 161 10.90 -4.80 3.45
C ALA A 161 9.41 -4.53 3.19
N HIS A 162 8.99 -3.28 3.34
CA HIS A 162 7.61 -2.87 3.07
C HIS A 162 7.25 -3.01 1.59
N VAL A 163 8.10 -2.52 0.69
CA VAL A 163 7.88 -2.60 -0.76
C VAL A 163 7.74 -4.06 -1.18
N TRP A 164 8.65 -4.94 -0.73
CA TRP A 164 8.58 -6.37 -1.03
C TRP A 164 7.26 -7.01 -0.58
N THR A 165 6.77 -6.65 0.61
CA THR A 165 5.52 -7.18 1.16
C THR A 165 4.28 -6.67 0.40
N GLN A 166 4.34 -5.45 -0.14
CA GLN A 166 3.19 -4.80 -0.80
C GLN A 166 3.14 -5.00 -2.33
N ILE A 167 4.25 -5.38 -2.95
CA ILE A 167 4.30 -5.70 -4.39
C ILE A 167 3.16 -6.63 -4.83
N PRO A 168 2.83 -7.73 -4.15
CA PRO A 168 1.84 -8.66 -4.66
C PRO A 168 0.42 -8.07 -4.73
N PHE A 169 0.05 -7.26 -3.75
CA PHE A 169 -1.20 -6.51 -3.77
C PHE A 169 -1.25 -5.54 -4.98
N ALA A 170 -0.17 -4.80 -5.22
CA ALA A 170 -0.07 -3.91 -6.37
C ALA A 170 -0.12 -4.67 -7.72
N VAL A 171 0.50 -5.85 -7.80
CA VAL A 171 0.42 -6.73 -8.97
C VAL A 171 -1.02 -7.14 -9.24
N VAL A 172 -1.76 -7.62 -8.23
CA VAL A 172 -3.16 -8.04 -8.39
C VAL A 172 -4.03 -6.88 -8.86
N LEU A 173 -3.91 -5.71 -8.21
CA LEU A 173 -4.66 -4.52 -8.60
C LEU A 173 -4.35 -4.11 -10.05
N MET A 174 -3.07 -4.10 -10.43
CA MET A 174 -2.69 -3.71 -11.77
C MET A 174 -3.11 -4.75 -12.82
N MET A 175 -3.02 -6.04 -12.52
CA MET A 175 -3.55 -7.10 -13.39
C MET A 175 -5.07 -7.00 -13.56
N ALA A 176 -5.81 -6.67 -12.51
CA ALA A 176 -7.25 -6.43 -12.58
C ALA A 176 -7.56 -5.21 -13.46
N ALA A 177 -6.82 -4.12 -13.30
CA ALA A 177 -6.96 -2.92 -14.14
C ALA A 177 -6.65 -3.22 -15.62
N LEU A 178 -5.55 -3.93 -15.90
CA LEU A 178 -5.12 -4.35 -17.24
C LEU A 178 -6.14 -5.28 -17.90
N SER A 179 -6.79 -6.16 -17.13
CA SER A 179 -7.85 -7.06 -17.62
C SER A 179 -9.10 -6.31 -18.10
N THR A 180 -9.28 -5.03 -17.73
CA THR A 180 -10.41 -4.23 -18.23
C THR A 180 -10.17 -3.65 -19.63
N ILE A 181 -8.94 -3.60 -20.11
CA ILE A 181 -8.59 -3.06 -21.43
C ILE A 181 -9.01 -4.09 -22.48
N ASN A 182 -9.71 -3.66 -23.55
CA ASN A 182 -10.13 -4.57 -24.61
C ASN A 182 -8.91 -5.25 -25.25
N GLY A 183 -8.96 -6.57 -25.41
CA GLY A 183 -7.88 -7.36 -26.00
C GLY A 183 -7.49 -6.87 -27.39
N GLU A 184 -8.48 -6.43 -28.18
CA GLU A 184 -8.28 -5.86 -29.52
C GLU A 184 -7.39 -4.61 -29.50
N THR A 185 -7.54 -3.73 -28.49
CA THR A 185 -6.71 -2.53 -28.34
C THR A 185 -5.27 -2.89 -28.01
N LEU A 186 -5.05 -3.91 -27.18
CA LEU A 186 -3.72 -4.41 -26.84
C LEU A 186 -3.05 -5.14 -28.02
N GLU A 187 -3.82 -5.86 -28.83
CA GLU A 187 -3.36 -6.54 -30.04
C GLU A 187 -3.03 -5.54 -31.15
N ALA A 188 -3.89 -4.55 -31.42
CA ALA A 188 -3.60 -3.46 -32.36
C ALA A 188 -2.32 -2.71 -31.95
N ALA A 189 -2.20 -2.38 -30.67
CA ALA A 189 -0.99 -1.75 -30.15
C ALA A 189 0.25 -2.65 -30.20
N ALA A 190 0.09 -3.98 -30.23
CA ALA A 190 1.20 -4.91 -30.43
C ALA A 190 1.70 -4.92 -31.87
N ILE A 191 0.83 -4.65 -32.84
CA ILE A 191 1.16 -4.50 -34.26
C ILE A 191 1.80 -3.13 -34.50
N ASP A 192 1.24 -2.06 -33.95
CA ASP A 192 1.66 -0.68 -34.22
C ASP A 192 2.89 -0.24 -33.41
N CYS A 193 3.07 -0.74 -32.19
CA CYS A 193 4.20 -0.35 -31.35
C CYS A 193 5.37 -1.32 -31.46
N ARG A 194 6.47 -0.85 -32.06
CA ARG A 194 7.75 -1.59 -32.13
C ARG A 194 8.38 -1.95 -30.76
N SER A 195 8.02 -1.27 -29.68
CA SER A 195 8.62 -1.44 -28.35
C SER A 195 7.57 -1.62 -27.26
N SER A 196 7.81 -2.60 -26.38
CA SER A 196 6.98 -2.85 -25.20
C SER A 196 6.87 -1.64 -24.28
N TRP A 197 7.93 -0.81 -24.18
CA TRP A 197 7.91 0.43 -23.39
C TRP A 197 7.02 1.50 -24.02
N LYS A 198 7.09 1.70 -25.34
CA LYS A 198 6.19 2.62 -26.06
C LYS A 198 4.73 2.17 -25.92
N ARG A 199 4.46 0.87 -26.08
CA ARG A 199 3.11 0.31 -25.89
C ARG A 199 2.57 0.58 -24.48
N PHE A 200 3.41 0.39 -23.45
CA PHE A 200 3.03 0.72 -22.08
C PHE A 200 2.75 2.23 -21.91
N ARG A 201 3.67 3.10 -22.32
CA ARG A 201 3.60 4.54 -22.06
C ARG A 201 2.48 5.25 -22.85
N TYR A 202 2.17 4.80 -24.06
CA TYR A 202 1.25 5.48 -24.98
C TYR A 202 -0.13 4.83 -25.12
N VAL A 203 -0.28 3.55 -24.77
CA VAL A 203 -1.58 2.85 -24.87
C VAL A 203 -2.06 2.42 -23.50
N VAL A 204 -1.27 1.62 -22.79
CA VAL A 204 -1.69 1.01 -21.51
C VAL A 204 -1.85 2.06 -20.40
N PHE A 205 -0.84 2.91 -20.19
CA PHE A 205 -0.84 3.91 -19.12
C PHE A 205 -1.94 4.97 -19.29
N PRO A 206 -2.19 5.53 -20.50
CA PRO A 206 -3.30 6.42 -20.74
C PRO A 206 -4.67 5.76 -20.52
N GLU A 207 -4.89 4.53 -20.99
CA GLU A 207 -6.18 3.82 -20.80
C GLU A 207 -6.53 3.63 -19.32
N ILE A 208 -5.55 3.21 -18.51
CA ILE A 208 -5.75 3.04 -17.05
C ILE A 208 -6.05 4.40 -16.37
N LYS A 209 -5.44 5.49 -16.85
CA LYS A 209 -5.68 6.85 -16.34
C LYS A 209 -7.02 7.44 -16.85
N ALA A 210 -7.38 7.21 -18.10
CA ALA A 210 -8.48 7.85 -18.84
C ALA A 210 -9.84 7.24 -18.50
N LYS A 211 -9.92 5.94 -18.20
CA LYS A 211 -11.16 5.30 -17.73
C LYS A 211 -11.74 5.90 -16.42
N ARG A 212 -10.99 6.78 -15.76
CA ARG A 212 -11.48 7.57 -14.61
C ARG A 212 -12.35 8.77 -15.03
N HIS A 213 -12.27 9.25 -16.27
CA HIS A 213 -12.97 10.46 -16.72
C HIS A 213 -14.26 10.18 -17.52
N ASP A 214 -14.24 9.19 -18.42
CA ASP A 214 -15.38 8.97 -19.33
C ASP A 214 -16.65 8.40 -18.68
N ARG A 215 -16.54 7.71 -17.53
CA ARG A 215 -17.72 7.23 -16.80
C ARG A 215 -18.57 8.34 -16.17
N ALA A 216 -18.02 9.55 -16.02
CA ALA A 216 -18.80 10.69 -15.52
C ALA A 216 -19.66 11.34 -16.63
N VAL A 217 -19.28 11.18 -17.91
CA VAL A 217 -19.95 11.84 -19.04
C VAL A 217 -21.02 10.95 -19.66
N THR A 218 -20.86 9.62 -19.61
CA THR A 218 -21.86 8.69 -20.18
C THR A 218 -23.12 8.53 -19.32
N LEU A 219 -23.10 8.92 -18.05
CA LEU A 219 -24.27 8.84 -17.16
C LEU A 219 -25.17 10.09 -17.20
N SER A 220 -24.74 11.21 -17.81
CA SER A 220 -25.58 12.41 -17.96
C SER A 220 -26.33 12.49 -19.30
N GLY A 221 -25.96 11.67 -20.29
CA GLY A 221 -26.58 11.68 -21.64
C GLY A 221 -27.75 10.71 -21.85
N GLY A 222 -28.08 9.86 -20.87
CA GLY A 222 -29.05 8.76 -21.04
C GLY A 222 -30.47 9.01 -20.50
N GLN A 223 -30.83 10.24 -20.14
CA GLN A 223 -32.15 10.58 -19.56
C GLN A 223 -33.01 11.48 -20.47
N GLN A 224 -32.68 11.58 -21.77
CA GLN A 224 -33.50 12.26 -22.75
C GLN A 224 -33.69 11.37 -23.99
N GLN A 225 -34.54 10.35 -23.85
CA GLN A 225 -35.30 9.72 -24.94
C GLN A 225 -36.48 8.95 -24.35
#